data_AF-A0A3B8Y7G7-F1
#
_entry.id   AF-A0A3B8Y7G7-F1
#
_cell.length_a   1.000
_cell.length_b   1.000
_cell.length_c   1.000
_cell.angle_alpha   90.00
_cell.angle_beta   90.00
_cell.angle_gamma   90.00
#
_symmetry.space_group_name_H-M   'P 1'
#
loop_
_entity.id
_entity.type
_entity.pdbx_description
1 polymer ?
#
loop_
_entity_poly.entity_id
_entity_poly.type
_entity_poly.pdbx_seq_one_letter_code
_entity_poly.pdbx_strand_id
1 'polypeptide(L)'
;MIKKLFLNILSLICLPIGSVFAQGRLDRPEFFRDGQMQMEREIQRLQQQSQQQPTTGVEHPSQLLTIDQGKLRWQKYLFQDGGFSVWMPEGIKSQETIVLNLAGNKLPFEVFATQPQNYRFVSAYSVTLKPDQLANSTQLLSLVRDGIVTETNFTLVSDKPTTWQGYSGLELTMTDQDELIGFRVYVINDRVYVLAAGQKNISSLSEEIASFFDSFRLLE
;
A
#
# COMPACT_ATOMS: atom_id res chain seq x y z
N MET A 1 -17.59 84.02 27.57
CA MET A 1 -16.11 83.96 27.53
C MET A 1 -15.73 82.73 26.70
N ILE A 2 -15.19 82.86 25.48
CA ILE A 2 -13.77 83.15 25.11
C ILE A 2 -12.89 81.94 25.50
N LYS A 3 -12.15 81.22 24.63
CA LYS A 3 -11.16 81.55 23.55
C LYS A 3 -10.91 80.23 22.74
N LYS A 4 -10.81 80.21 21.39
CA LYS A 4 -9.57 80.16 20.54
C LYS A 4 -8.43 79.28 21.14
N LEU A 5 -7.68 78.38 20.46
CA LEU A 5 -7.11 78.38 19.10
C LEU A 5 -6.20 77.14 18.86
N PHE A 6 -5.89 76.87 17.58
CA PHE A 6 -4.77 76.10 16.95
C PHE A 6 -4.70 74.56 17.12
N LEU A 7 -4.82 73.74 16.06
CA LEU A 7 -3.99 73.55 14.84
C LEU A 7 -2.61 72.92 15.13
N ASN A 8 -2.43 71.64 14.79
CA ASN A 8 -1.25 71.21 14.03
C ASN A 8 -1.44 69.83 13.37
N ILE A 9 -0.86 69.75 12.17
CA ILE A 9 -0.97 68.72 11.15
C ILE A 9 0.13 67.68 11.36
N LEU A 10 -0.18 66.38 11.22
CA LEU A 10 0.84 65.39 10.91
C LEU A 10 0.32 64.39 9.88
N SER A 11 0.89 64.51 8.68
CA SER A 11 0.73 63.64 7.53
C SER A 11 1.29 62.25 7.85
N LEU A 12 0.43 61.22 7.81
CA LEU A 12 0.86 59.83 7.74
C LEU A 12 0.57 59.28 6.34
N ILE A 13 1.64 59.06 5.60
CA ILE A 13 1.69 58.51 4.25
C ILE A 13 1.23 57.05 4.32
N CYS A 14 0.05 56.75 3.79
CA CYS A 14 -0.36 55.39 3.50
C CYS A 14 0.42 54.91 2.26
N LEU A 15 1.43 54.07 2.46
CA LEU A 15 1.99 53.25 1.39
C LEU A 15 0.99 52.13 1.08
N PRO A 16 0.53 51.96 -0.17
CA PRO A 16 -0.19 50.76 -0.55
C PRO A 16 0.80 49.59 -0.49
N ILE A 17 0.54 48.63 0.40
CA ILE A 17 1.11 47.29 0.30
C ILE A 17 0.62 46.74 -1.03
N GLY A 18 1.51 46.73 -2.02
CA GLY A 18 1.24 46.12 -3.32
C GLY A 18 0.84 44.67 -3.10
N SER A 19 -0.41 44.37 -3.42
CA SER A 19 -0.90 43.01 -3.57
C SER A 19 0.00 42.26 -4.55
N VAL A 20 0.76 41.27 -4.07
CA VAL A 20 1.45 40.30 -4.92
C VAL A 20 0.39 39.35 -5.47
N PHE A 21 -0.38 39.85 -6.44
CA PHE A 21 -1.09 38.97 -7.35
C PHE A 21 -0.05 38.46 -8.34
N ALA A 22 0.18 37.15 -8.31
CA ALA A 22 0.74 36.40 -9.42
C ALA A 22 -0.24 36.49 -10.61
N GLN A 23 -0.33 37.65 -11.25
CA GLN A 23 -0.92 37.78 -12.58
C GLN A 23 0.13 37.31 -13.58
N GLY A 24 0.10 36.02 -13.88
CA GLY A 24 0.79 35.45 -15.03
C GLY A 24 0.30 36.10 -16.31
N ARG A 25 0.98 37.18 -16.73
CA ARG A 25 0.87 37.67 -18.10
C ARG A 25 1.55 36.64 -19.00
N LEU A 26 0.74 35.88 -19.73
CA LEU A 26 1.15 34.98 -20.83
C LEU A 26 1.82 35.74 -22.00
N ASP A 27 1.98 37.06 -21.88
CA ASP A 27 2.47 38.00 -22.90
C ASP A 27 3.94 38.40 -22.65
N ARG A 28 4.73 37.51 -22.06
CA ARG A 28 6.19 37.67 -21.93
C ARG A 28 6.85 36.63 -22.85
N PRO A 29 7.30 37.03 -24.05
CA PRO A 29 7.96 36.13 -25.01
C PRO A 29 9.16 35.38 -24.39
N GLU A 30 9.74 35.97 -23.35
CA GLU A 30 10.94 35.47 -22.68
C GLU A 30 10.66 34.58 -21.47
N PHE A 31 9.41 34.41 -21.01
CA PHE A 31 9.13 33.59 -19.83
C PHE A 31 9.67 32.17 -19.95
N PHE A 32 9.45 31.53 -21.10
CA PHE A 32 9.95 30.18 -21.36
C PHE A 32 11.46 30.15 -21.56
N ARG A 33 12.04 31.18 -22.19
CA ARG A 33 13.50 31.28 -22.39
C ARG A 33 14.24 31.52 -21.07
N ASP A 34 13.73 32.42 -20.25
CA ASP A 34 14.25 32.72 -18.92
C ASP A 34 14.07 31.53 -17.97
N GLY A 35 12.94 30.82 -18.05
CA GLY A 35 12.70 29.58 -17.33
C GLY A 35 13.68 28.47 -17.71
N GLN A 36 13.92 28.28 -19.01
CA GLN A 36 14.95 27.35 -19.50
C GLN A 36 16.35 27.73 -19.00
N MET A 37 16.74 29.01 -19.10
CA MET A 37 18.03 29.47 -18.61
C MET A 37 18.20 29.37 -17.09
N GLN A 38 17.13 29.55 -16.30
CA GLN A 38 17.15 29.33 -14.86
C GLN A 38 17.31 27.84 -14.55
N MET A 39 16.58 26.98 -15.24
CA MET A 39 16.69 25.53 -15.08
C MET A 39 18.11 25.03 -15.43
N GLU A 40 18.67 25.47 -16.56
CA GLU A 40 20.02 25.09 -16.97
C GLU A 40 21.09 25.52 -15.95
N ARG A 41 20.95 26.74 -15.41
CA ARG A 41 21.83 27.25 -14.34
C ARG A 41 21.71 26.42 -13.07
N GLU A 42 20.51 26.01 -12.71
CA GLU A 42 20.29 25.21 -11.51
C GLU A 42 20.81 23.77 -11.69
N ILE A 43 20.67 23.19 -12.88
CA ILE A 43 21.28 21.89 -13.23
C ILE A 43 22.81 21.97 -13.13
N GLN A 44 23.44 23.02 -13.70
CA GLN A 44 24.89 23.21 -13.62
C GLN A 44 25.36 23.42 -12.18
N ARG A 45 24.63 24.21 -11.39
CA ARG A 45 24.91 24.42 -9.96
C ARG A 45 24.91 23.09 -9.21
N LEU A 46 23.89 22.26 -9.41
CA LEU A 46 23.77 20.95 -8.76
C LEU A 46 24.89 19.99 -9.20
N GLN A 47 25.24 19.98 -10.49
CA GLN A 47 26.34 19.16 -11.00
C GLN A 47 27.70 19.59 -10.43
N GLN A 48 27.99 20.89 -10.34
CA GLN A 48 29.24 21.39 -9.74
C GLN A 48 29.31 21.07 -8.24
N GLN A 49 28.19 21.21 -7.52
CA GLN A 49 28.12 20.86 -6.10
C GLN A 49 28.36 19.35 -5.87
N SER A 50 27.93 18.49 -6.80
CA SER A 50 28.22 17.05 -6.73
C SER A 50 29.67 16.67 -7.04
N GLN A 51 30.45 17.55 -7.69
CA GLN A 51 31.85 17.26 -8.07
C GLN A 51 32.90 17.87 -7.13
N GLN A 52 32.52 18.78 -6.22
CA GLN A 52 33.47 19.58 -5.43
C GLN A 52 33.46 19.33 -3.91
N GLN A 53 32.95 18.20 -3.40
CA GLN A 53 32.95 17.95 -1.95
C GLN A 53 34.11 17.02 -1.50
N PRO A 54 35.10 17.52 -0.74
CA PRO A 54 35.96 16.68 0.09
C PRO A 54 35.14 16.04 1.22
N THR A 55 35.62 14.88 1.66
CA THR A 55 35.11 14.05 2.77
C THR A 55 35.03 14.81 4.10
N THR A 56 33.97 15.57 4.34
CA THR A 56 33.48 15.94 5.68
C THR A 56 31.97 16.03 5.65
N GLY A 57 31.30 15.26 6.50
CA GLY A 57 29.86 14.97 6.50
C GLY A 57 28.95 16.19 6.40
N VAL A 58 28.58 16.55 5.18
CA VAL A 58 27.47 17.43 4.87
C VAL A 58 26.57 16.66 3.91
N GLU A 59 25.36 16.39 4.37
CA GLU A 59 24.34 15.58 3.70
C GLU A 59 24.05 16.11 2.29
N HIS A 60 24.20 15.26 1.28
CA HIS A 60 23.88 15.61 -0.10
C HIS A 60 22.35 15.61 -0.29
N PRO A 61 21.75 16.61 -0.98
CA PRO A 61 20.32 16.59 -1.29
C PRO A 61 19.90 15.41 -2.18
N SER A 62 20.85 14.76 -2.86
CA SER A 62 20.62 13.49 -3.58
C SER A 62 20.28 12.33 -2.64
N GLN A 63 20.63 12.41 -1.35
CA GLN A 63 20.28 11.39 -0.35
C GLN A 63 18.83 11.52 0.13
N LEU A 64 18.18 12.68 -0.05
CA LEU A 64 16.77 12.90 0.28
C LEU A 64 15.79 12.20 -0.68
N LEU A 65 16.30 11.67 -1.80
CA LEU A 65 15.54 10.86 -2.77
C LEU A 65 16.06 9.42 -2.83
N THR A 66 16.69 8.93 -1.77
CA THR A 66 16.94 7.50 -1.66
C THR A 66 15.62 6.85 -1.27
N ILE A 67 14.86 6.37 -2.27
CA ILE A 67 13.86 5.34 -2.00
C ILE A 67 14.66 4.20 -1.35
N ASP A 68 14.46 3.97 -0.06
CA ASP A 68 15.00 2.79 0.62
C ASP A 68 14.42 1.55 -0.09
N GLN A 69 15.18 1.03 -1.06
CA GLN A 69 14.81 -0.12 -1.89
C GLN A 69 15.11 -1.44 -1.18
N GLY A 70 15.50 -1.44 0.10
CA GLY A 70 15.86 -2.66 0.83
C GLY A 70 14.79 -3.18 1.78
N LYS A 71 13.87 -2.32 2.25
CA LYS A 71 12.88 -2.67 3.28
C LYS A 71 11.45 -2.49 2.81
N LEU A 72 10.63 -3.50 3.07
CA LEU A 72 9.18 -3.43 2.93
C LEU A 72 8.61 -2.34 3.83
N ARG A 73 7.86 -1.40 3.24
CA ARG A 73 7.18 -0.32 3.96
C ARG A 73 5.77 -0.75 4.31
N TRP A 74 5.56 -1.14 5.56
CA TRP A 74 4.30 -1.68 6.04
C TRP A 74 3.27 -0.59 6.33
N GLN A 75 2.03 -0.81 5.92
CA GLN A 75 0.89 0.00 6.31
C GLN A 75 -0.30 -0.89 6.68
N LYS A 76 -1.15 -0.39 7.57
CA LYS A 76 -2.37 -1.10 7.97
C LYS A 76 -3.47 -0.85 6.95
N TYR A 77 -4.10 -1.92 6.47
CA TYR A 77 -5.30 -1.88 5.66
C TYR A 77 -6.52 -2.31 6.47
N LEU A 78 -7.63 -1.60 6.28
CA LEU A 78 -8.91 -1.91 6.91
C LEU A 78 -9.91 -2.29 5.82
N PHE A 79 -10.48 -3.48 5.96
CA PHE A 79 -11.49 -4.04 5.06
C PHE A 79 -12.82 -3.99 5.80
N GLN A 80 -13.49 -2.84 5.75
CA GLN A 80 -14.73 -2.60 6.51
C GLN A 80 -15.82 -3.61 6.15
N ASP A 81 -16.03 -3.85 4.86
CA ASP A 81 -17.03 -4.80 4.36
C ASP A 81 -16.70 -6.26 4.70
N GLY A 82 -15.41 -6.56 4.86
CA GLY A 82 -14.92 -7.86 5.30
C GLY A 82 -14.79 -7.99 6.82
N GLY A 83 -14.96 -6.92 7.59
CA GLY A 83 -14.83 -6.95 9.05
C GLY A 83 -13.44 -7.30 9.57
N PHE A 84 -12.36 -6.98 8.83
CA PHE A 84 -11.00 -7.28 9.28
C PHE A 84 -9.96 -6.22 8.90
N SER A 85 -8.76 -6.36 9.43
CA SER A 85 -7.57 -5.59 9.08
C SER A 85 -6.34 -6.48 8.99
N VAL A 86 -5.37 -6.04 8.18
CA VAL A 86 -4.08 -6.72 8.00
C VAL A 86 -3.02 -5.66 7.68
N TRP A 87 -1.79 -5.90 8.07
CA TRP A 87 -0.65 -5.09 7.65
C TRP A 87 -0.13 -5.62 6.33
N MET A 88 0.02 -4.75 5.32
CA MET A 88 0.59 -5.14 4.04
C MET A 88 1.60 -4.08 3.59
N PRO A 89 2.65 -4.47 2.88
CA PRO A 89 3.63 -3.53 2.37
C PRO A 89 3.08 -2.67 1.22
N GLU A 90 3.62 -1.46 1.10
CA GLU A 90 3.49 -0.62 -0.09
C GLU A 90 4.09 -1.30 -1.32
N GLY A 91 3.33 -1.29 -2.42
CA GLY A 91 3.72 -1.86 -3.70
C GLY A 91 2.66 -1.55 -4.74
N ILE A 92 2.76 -2.18 -5.91
CA ILE A 92 1.67 -2.14 -6.91
C ILE A 92 0.45 -2.82 -6.29
N LYS A 93 -0.70 -2.16 -6.34
CA LYS A 93 -1.95 -2.63 -5.73
C LYS A 93 -2.91 -3.11 -6.81
N SER A 94 -3.65 -4.19 -6.53
CA SER A 94 -4.80 -4.60 -7.31
C SER A 94 -5.97 -4.94 -6.40
N GLN A 95 -7.18 -4.73 -6.91
CA GLN A 95 -8.41 -5.15 -6.26
C GLN A 95 -9.35 -5.72 -7.32
N GLU A 96 -9.89 -6.90 -7.06
CA GLU A 96 -10.74 -7.62 -8.00
C GLU A 96 -11.65 -8.61 -7.28
N THR A 97 -12.71 -9.03 -7.96
CA THR A 97 -13.58 -10.12 -7.49
C THR A 97 -13.18 -11.41 -8.20
N ILE A 98 -12.78 -12.43 -7.44
CA ILE A 98 -12.48 -13.77 -7.96
C ILE A 98 -13.60 -14.73 -7.57
N VAL A 99 -14.01 -15.63 -8.46
CA VAL A 99 -15.04 -16.62 -8.17
C VAL A 99 -14.44 -18.01 -8.17
N LEU A 100 -14.36 -18.65 -7.00
CA LEU A 100 -13.93 -20.04 -6.90
C LEU A 100 -15.09 -21.00 -7.19
N ASN A 101 -14.81 -22.07 -7.94
CA ASN A 101 -15.76 -23.16 -8.16
C ASN A 101 -15.55 -24.29 -7.13
N LEU A 102 -16.46 -24.38 -6.18
CA LEU A 102 -16.49 -25.34 -5.07
C LEU A 102 -17.42 -26.53 -5.41
N ALA A 103 -16.93 -27.44 -6.26
CA ALA A 103 -17.67 -28.65 -6.67
C ALA A 103 -19.11 -28.37 -7.17
N GLY A 104 -19.27 -27.33 -8.00
CA GLY A 104 -20.55 -26.94 -8.59
C GLY A 104 -21.20 -25.72 -7.93
N ASN A 105 -20.68 -25.26 -6.79
CA ASN A 105 -21.08 -24.00 -6.17
C ASN A 105 -20.06 -22.90 -6.48
N LYS A 106 -20.53 -21.70 -6.80
CA LYS A 106 -19.65 -20.55 -7.01
C LYS A 106 -19.54 -19.74 -5.72
N LEU A 107 -18.32 -19.48 -5.27
CA LEU A 107 -18.05 -18.62 -4.11
C LEU A 107 -17.23 -17.41 -4.55
N PRO A 108 -17.84 -16.21 -4.61
CA PRO A 108 -17.13 -14.96 -4.86
C PRO A 108 -16.27 -14.54 -3.67
N PHE A 109 -15.09 -14.00 -3.97
CA PHE A 109 -14.14 -13.39 -3.07
C PHE A 109 -13.81 -11.98 -3.54
N GLU A 110 -13.83 -11.04 -2.61
CA GLU A 110 -13.21 -9.74 -2.79
C GLU A 110 -11.72 -9.89 -2.46
N VAL A 111 -10.86 -9.63 -3.44
CA VAL A 111 -9.42 -9.85 -3.36
C VAL A 111 -8.70 -8.53 -3.44
N PHE A 112 -7.77 -8.31 -2.52
CA PHE A 112 -6.84 -7.19 -2.52
C PHE A 112 -5.41 -7.70 -2.46
N ALA A 113 -4.56 -7.22 -3.35
CA ALA A 113 -3.16 -7.63 -3.41
C ALA A 113 -2.20 -6.44 -3.43
N THR A 114 -1.02 -6.64 -2.86
CA THR A 114 0.13 -5.75 -3.02
C THR A 114 1.36 -6.54 -3.49
N GLN A 115 2.13 -5.95 -4.40
CA GLN A 115 3.31 -6.59 -4.98
C GLN A 115 4.54 -5.66 -4.88
N PRO A 116 5.25 -5.64 -3.74
CA PRO A 116 6.55 -5.00 -3.63
C PRO A 116 7.66 -5.93 -4.10
N GLN A 117 8.49 -5.45 -5.02
CA GLN A 117 9.72 -6.14 -5.43
C GLN A 117 9.45 -7.59 -5.88
N ASN A 118 10.03 -8.58 -5.18
CA ASN A 118 9.87 -10.01 -5.43
C ASN A 118 8.83 -10.69 -4.53
N TYR A 119 8.07 -9.92 -3.75
CA TYR A 119 7.00 -10.43 -2.90
C TYR A 119 5.62 -10.18 -3.51
N ARG A 120 4.67 -11.02 -3.13
CA ARG A 120 3.24 -10.83 -3.38
C ARG A 120 2.50 -11.09 -2.08
N PHE A 121 1.62 -10.18 -1.69
CA PHE A 121 0.76 -10.31 -0.52
C PHE A 121 -0.68 -10.14 -0.97
N VAL A 122 -1.57 -11.03 -0.51
CA VAL A 122 -2.97 -11.09 -0.91
C VAL A 122 -3.82 -11.26 0.34
N SER A 123 -4.86 -10.46 0.44
CA SER A 123 -5.90 -10.62 1.43
C SER A 123 -7.25 -10.66 0.72
N ALA A 124 -8.07 -11.65 1.07
CA ALA A 124 -9.36 -11.84 0.47
C ALA A 124 -10.40 -12.33 1.48
N TYR A 125 -11.65 -12.03 1.20
CA TYR A 125 -12.79 -12.48 2.00
C TYR A 125 -13.96 -12.83 1.09
N SER A 126 -14.71 -13.85 1.47
CA SER A 126 -15.91 -14.26 0.74
C SER A 126 -17.09 -13.35 1.03
N VAL A 127 -18.11 -13.44 0.17
CA VAL A 127 -19.47 -13.06 0.56
C VAL A 127 -19.93 -13.85 1.80
N THR A 128 -20.93 -13.31 2.50
CA THR A 128 -21.61 -14.01 3.60
C THR A 128 -22.19 -15.34 3.12
N LEU A 129 -21.86 -16.40 3.84
CA LEU A 129 -22.31 -17.76 3.64
C LEU A 129 -23.62 -18.01 4.37
N LYS A 130 -24.45 -18.84 3.77
CA LYS A 130 -25.69 -19.32 4.41
C LYS A 130 -25.38 -20.43 5.43
N PRO A 131 -26.22 -20.64 6.46
CA PRO A 131 -25.98 -21.63 7.51
C PRO A 131 -25.76 -23.07 7.00
N ASP A 132 -26.43 -23.46 5.92
CA ASP A 132 -26.26 -24.76 5.26
C ASP A 132 -24.85 -24.94 4.66
N GLN A 133 -24.23 -23.86 4.20
CA GLN A 133 -22.86 -23.86 3.67
C GLN A 133 -21.80 -23.96 4.79
N LEU A 134 -22.15 -23.59 6.02
CA LEU A 134 -21.28 -23.60 7.20
C LEU A 134 -21.39 -24.89 8.02
N ALA A 135 -22.35 -25.76 7.70
CA ALA A 135 -22.65 -26.96 8.48
C ALA A 135 -21.44 -27.90 8.66
N ASN A 136 -20.49 -27.87 7.72
CA ASN A 136 -19.24 -28.62 7.81
C ASN A 136 -18.05 -27.75 7.38
N SER A 137 -17.46 -27.01 8.33
CA SER A 137 -16.33 -26.10 8.08
C SER A 137 -15.11 -26.82 7.50
N THR A 138 -14.82 -28.06 7.92
CA THR A 138 -13.70 -28.86 7.39
C THR A 138 -13.89 -29.21 5.92
N GLN A 139 -15.11 -29.58 5.53
CA GLN A 139 -15.44 -29.85 4.13
C GLN A 139 -15.39 -28.57 3.30
N LEU A 140 -15.93 -27.46 3.81
CA LEU A 140 -15.85 -26.15 3.14
C LEU A 140 -14.39 -25.73 2.91
N LEU A 141 -13.54 -25.85 3.92
CA LEU A 141 -12.11 -25.54 3.83
C LEU A 141 -11.41 -26.40 2.76
N SER A 142 -11.74 -27.69 2.69
CA SER A 142 -11.20 -28.59 1.66
C SER A 142 -11.64 -28.17 0.26
N LEU A 143 -12.91 -27.80 0.08
CA LEU A 143 -13.41 -27.28 -1.21
C LEU A 143 -12.73 -25.98 -1.61
N VAL A 144 -12.51 -25.07 -0.65
CA VAL A 144 -11.81 -23.80 -0.90
C VAL A 144 -10.36 -24.06 -1.31
N ARG A 145 -9.64 -24.95 -0.62
CA ARG A 145 -8.30 -25.40 -1.02
C ARG A 145 -8.30 -25.91 -2.46
N ASP A 146 -9.22 -26.82 -2.79
CA ASP A 146 -9.29 -27.41 -4.13
C ASP A 146 -9.62 -26.36 -5.20
N GLY A 147 -10.49 -25.40 -4.87
CA GLY A 147 -10.78 -24.23 -5.70
C GLY A 147 -9.53 -23.37 -5.94
N ILE A 148 -8.75 -23.06 -4.91
CA ILE A 148 -7.49 -22.31 -5.03
C ILE A 148 -6.48 -23.08 -5.89
N VAL A 149 -6.32 -24.39 -5.67
CA VAL A 149 -5.42 -25.23 -6.47
C VAL A 149 -5.84 -25.26 -7.93
N THR A 150 -7.14 -25.32 -8.21
CA THR A 150 -7.67 -25.42 -9.58
C THR A 150 -7.57 -24.11 -10.34
N GLU A 151 -7.86 -22.99 -9.69
CA GLU A 151 -7.84 -21.66 -10.31
C GLU A 151 -6.41 -21.09 -10.46
N THR A 152 -5.41 -21.74 -9.85
CA THR A 152 -4.02 -21.30 -9.89
C THR A 152 -3.12 -22.33 -10.57
N ASN A 153 -1.98 -21.89 -11.09
CA ASN A 153 -0.98 -22.80 -11.67
C ASN A 153 0.01 -23.35 -10.63
N PHE A 154 -0.31 -23.21 -9.34
CA PHE A 154 0.55 -23.64 -8.25
C PHE A 154 0.33 -25.12 -7.91
N THR A 155 1.40 -25.81 -7.55
CA THR A 155 1.37 -27.17 -7.03
C THR A 155 1.32 -27.15 -5.51
N LEU A 156 0.40 -27.92 -4.90
CA LEU A 156 0.29 -28.05 -3.46
C LEU A 156 1.48 -28.83 -2.89
N VAL A 157 2.19 -28.22 -1.93
CA VAL A 157 3.37 -28.80 -1.24
C VAL A 157 2.98 -29.31 0.15
N SER A 158 2.19 -28.53 0.89
CA SER A 158 1.74 -28.86 2.24
C SER A 158 0.32 -28.38 2.45
N ASP A 159 -0.45 -29.15 3.22
CA ASP A 159 -1.79 -28.84 3.69
C ASP A 159 -1.92 -29.32 5.13
N LYS A 160 -2.18 -28.40 6.05
CA LYS A 160 -2.27 -28.69 7.49
C LYS A 160 -3.48 -27.98 8.10
N PRO A 161 -4.29 -28.67 8.91
CA PRO A 161 -5.30 -28.01 9.71
C PRO A 161 -4.64 -27.04 10.71
N THR A 162 -5.27 -25.89 10.91
CA THR A 162 -4.87 -24.89 11.89
C THR A 162 -6.09 -24.29 12.57
N THR A 163 -5.85 -23.50 13.61
CA THR A 163 -6.89 -22.70 14.24
C THR A 163 -6.40 -21.29 14.47
N TRP A 164 -7.32 -20.33 14.42
CA TRP A 164 -7.05 -18.94 14.83
C TRP A 164 -8.16 -18.50 15.77
N GLN A 165 -7.80 -18.19 17.02
CA GLN A 165 -8.77 -17.80 18.06
C GLN A 165 -9.99 -18.74 18.20
N GLY A 166 -9.78 -20.05 18.00
CA GLY A 166 -10.84 -21.07 18.06
C GLY A 166 -11.59 -21.32 16.75
N TYR A 167 -11.38 -20.50 15.72
CA TYR A 167 -11.94 -20.72 14.38
C TYR A 167 -11.12 -21.73 13.58
N SER A 168 -11.79 -22.57 12.80
CA SER A 168 -11.16 -23.58 11.94
C SER A 168 -10.44 -22.93 10.76
N GLY A 169 -9.27 -23.46 10.40
CA GLY A 169 -8.55 -23.04 9.20
C GLY A 169 -7.63 -24.10 8.61
N LEU A 170 -7.00 -23.73 7.49
CA LEU A 170 -5.95 -24.47 6.81
C LEU A 170 -4.72 -23.59 6.62
N GLU A 171 -3.55 -24.17 6.82
CA GLU A 171 -2.29 -23.62 6.32
C GLU A 171 -1.85 -24.42 5.10
N LEU A 172 -1.70 -23.73 3.98
CA LEU A 172 -1.25 -24.33 2.73
C LEU A 172 0.13 -23.76 2.39
N THR A 173 0.95 -24.57 1.77
CA THR A 173 2.14 -24.11 1.06
C THR A 173 2.05 -24.63 -0.36
N MET A 174 2.22 -23.75 -1.33
CA MET A 174 2.17 -24.09 -2.73
C MET A 174 3.37 -23.49 -3.46
N THR A 175 3.78 -24.10 -4.56
CA THR A 175 4.92 -23.65 -5.37
C THR A 175 4.59 -23.68 -6.84
N ASP A 176 5.13 -22.74 -7.61
CA ASP A 176 5.27 -22.87 -9.05
C ASP A 176 6.76 -22.93 -9.43
N GLN A 177 7.12 -22.60 -10.67
CA GLN A 177 8.51 -22.64 -11.14
C GLN A 177 9.42 -21.64 -10.41
N ASP A 178 8.86 -20.49 -10.00
CA ASP A 178 9.64 -19.33 -9.55
C ASP A 178 9.19 -18.78 -8.20
N GLU A 179 8.05 -19.19 -7.65
CA GLU A 179 7.43 -18.63 -6.45
C GLU A 179 7.05 -19.73 -5.45
N LEU A 180 7.42 -19.51 -4.19
CA LEU A 180 6.86 -20.24 -3.05
C LEU A 180 5.85 -19.33 -2.34
N ILE A 181 4.63 -19.81 -2.17
CA ILE A 181 3.54 -19.06 -1.55
C ILE A 181 2.92 -19.83 -0.38
N GLY A 182 2.74 -19.15 0.74
CA GLY A 182 1.96 -19.64 1.88
C GLY A 182 0.53 -19.12 1.79
N PHE A 183 -0.41 -19.92 2.30
CA PHE A 183 -1.79 -19.50 2.52
C PHE A 183 -2.20 -19.79 3.97
N ARG A 184 -2.99 -18.88 4.55
CA ARG A 184 -3.84 -19.17 5.71
C ARG A 184 -5.29 -18.94 5.31
N VAL A 185 -6.10 -19.98 5.40
CA VAL A 185 -7.53 -19.96 5.07
C VAL A 185 -8.32 -20.19 6.36
N TYR A 186 -9.29 -19.33 6.66
CA TYR A 186 -10.10 -19.43 7.87
C TYR A 186 -11.58 -19.38 7.56
N VAL A 187 -12.39 -20.17 8.27
CA VAL A 187 -13.84 -20.00 8.33
C VAL A 187 -14.16 -19.32 9.66
N ILE A 188 -14.53 -18.05 9.60
CA ILE A 188 -14.83 -17.23 10.77
C ILE A 188 -16.24 -16.71 10.62
N ASN A 189 -17.10 -17.05 11.58
CA ASN A 189 -18.54 -16.77 11.53
C ASN A 189 -19.16 -17.26 10.21
N ASP A 190 -19.66 -16.35 9.39
CA ASP A 190 -20.34 -16.60 8.13
C ASP A 190 -19.46 -16.36 6.90
N ARG A 191 -18.13 -16.30 7.03
CA ARG A 191 -17.22 -15.96 5.93
C ARG A 191 -15.97 -16.82 5.88
N VAL A 192 -15.44 -16.95 4.67
CA VAL A 192 -14.10 -17.49 4.41
C VAL A 192 -13.14 -16.33 4.23
N TYR A 193 -12.03 -16.36 4.96
CA TYR A 193 -10.93 -15.41 4.83
C TYR A 193 -9.73 -16.15 4.24
N VAL A 194 -9.06 -15.53 3.27
CA VAL A 194 -7.85 -16.07 2.65
C VAL A 194 -6.76 -15.02 2.75
N LEU A 195 -5.66 -15.39 3.39
CA LEU A 195 -4.40 -14.66 3.37
C LEU A 195 -3.42 -15.47 2.54
N ALA A 196 -2.77 -14.86 1.56
CA ALA A 196 -1.71 -15.50 0.81
C ALA A 196 -0.50 -14.58 0.73
N ALA A 197 0.69 -15.12 0.92
CA ALA A 197 1.91 -14.34 0.76
C ALA A 197 3.05 -15.22 0.25
N GLY A 198 3.71 -14.74 -0.79
CA GLY A 198 4.72 -15.48 -1.51
C GLY A 198 5.90 -14.60 -1.89
N GLN A 199 7.01 -15.26 -2.18
CA GLN A 199 8.24 -14.62 -2.63
C GLN A 199 8.85 -15.46 -3.74
N LYS A 200 9.45 -14.76 -4.71
CA LYS A 200 10.13 -15.41 -5.83
C LYS A 200 11.53 -15.92 -5.45
N ASN A 201 11.94 -17.04 -6.04
CA ASN A 201 13.27 -17.64 -5.98
C ASN A 201 13.73 -18.03 -4.56
N ILE A 202 12.80 -18.55 -3.74
CA ILE A 202 13.08 -18.98 -2.37
C ILE A 202 12.66 -20.43 -2.14
N SER A 203 13.33 -21.10 -1.21
CA SER A 203 13.02 -22.48 -0.79
C SER A 203 12.17 -22.57 0.48
N SER A 204 11.97 -21.45 1.18
CA SER A 204 11.23 -21.38 2.45
C SER A 204 10.62 -20.00 2.66
N LEU A 205 9.42 -19.95 3.26
CA LEU A 205 8.74 -18.70 3.57
C LEU A 205 9.58 -17.81 4.50
N SER A 206 9.61 -16.51 4.23
CA SER A 206 10.39 -15.54 4.98
C SER A 206 9.67 -15.03 6.24
N GLU A 207 10.39 -14.30 7.10
CA GLU A 207 9.82 -13.67 8.30
C GLU A 207 8.81 -12.56 7.94
N GLU A 208 8.97 -11.88 6.81
CA GLU A 208 8.01 -10.90 6.31
C GLU A 208 6.66 -11.55 5.99
N ILE A 209 6.69 -12.75 5.41
CA ILE A 209 5.48 -13.54 5.11
C ILE A 209 4.79 -13.96 6.42
N ALA A 210 5.55 -14.45 7.40
CA ALA A 210 5.01 -14.80 8.71
C ALA A 210 4.38 -13.58 9.41
N SER A 211 5.08 -12.44 9.40
CA SER A 211 4.61 -11.18 9.96
C SER A 211 3.31 -10.70 9.33
N PHE A 212 3.16 -10.86 8.00
CA PHE A 212 1.91 -10.57 7.30
C PHE A 212 0.76 -11.41 7.85
N PHE A 213 0.92 -12.73 7.95
CA PHE A 213 -0.16 -13.59 8.44
C PHE A 213 -0.51 -13.30 9.91
N ASP A 214 0.48 -13.02 10.74
CA ASP A 214 0.29 -12.72 12.16
C ASP A 214 -0.31 -11.33 12.42
N SER A 215 -0.41 -10.51 11.37
CA SER A 215 -1.01 -9.17 11.44
C SER A 215 -2.53 -9.15 11.26
N PHE A 216 -3.15 -10.27 10.89
CA PHE A 216 -4.59 -10.40 10.69
C PHE A 216 -5.37 -10.18 11.99
N ARG A 217 -6.33 -9.26 11.97
CA ARG A 217 -7.22 -8.94 13.10
C ARG A 217 -8.64 -8.73 12.60
N LEU A 218 -9.63 -9.29 13.29
CA LEU A 218 -11.02 -8.89 13.10
C LEU A 218 -11.24 -7.46 13.59
N LEU A 219 -12.18 -6.75 12.97
CA LEU A 219 -12.69 -5.48 13.48
C LEU A 219 -13.79 -5.80 14.51
N GLU A 220 -13.73 -5.13 15.66
CA GLU A 220 -14.78 -5.19 16.69
C GLU A 220 -15.95 -4.25 16.38
#